data_AF-A0A1H9X0Y7-F1
#
_entry.id   AF-A0A1H9X0Y7-F1
#
_cell.length_a   1.000
_cell.length_b   1.000
_cell.length_c   1.000
_cell.angle_alpha   90.00
_cell.angle_beta   90.00
_cell.angle_gamma   90.00
#
_symmetry.space_group_name_H-M   'P 1'
#
loop_
_entity.id
_entity.type
_entity.pdbx_description
1 polymer ?
#
loop_
_entity_poly.entity_id
_entity_poly.type
_entity_poly.pdbx_seq_one_letter_code
_entity_poly.pdbx_strand_id
1 'polypeptide(L)'
;MDEEATEIAAGTRSPSDAFLSELFPESLLAATDEALRAFELDVEALRDQDDEQVFEAIKRVVLVLNEINEDHDGAGYETEEREELCLYIDQTLMEHGIDVPALAGRRGISRTEITDDWRDW
;
A
#
# COMPACT_ATOMS: atom_id res chain seq x y z
N MET A 1 38.08 -6.66 -6.21
CA MET A 1 38.02 -8.14 -6.27
C MET A 1 38.76 -8.66 -5.06
N ASP A 2 38.14 -9.06 -3.96
CA ASP A 2 36.72 -9.27 -3.65
C ASP A 2 36.60 -9.19 -2.12
N GLU A 3 36.03 -8.11 -1.58
CA GLU A 3 35.70 -8.00 -0.14
C GLU A 3 34.27 -8.47 0.17
N GLU A 4 33.48 -8.81 -0.87
CA GLU A 4 32.13 -9.38 -0.75
C GLU A 4 32.10 -10.85 -0.30
N ALA A 5 33.25 -11.53 -0.22
CA ALA A 5 33.30 -12.96 0.12
C ALA A 5 33.33 -13.26 1.63
N THR A 6 33.38 -12.25 2.51
CA THR A 6 33.65 -12.45 3.95
C THR A 6 32.46 -12.27 4.90
N GLU A 7 31.28 -11.85 4.44
CA GLU A 7 30.10 -11.67 5.32
C GLU A 7 29.06 -12.80 5.27
N ILE A 8 29.29 -13.87 4.50
CA ILE A 8 28.45 -15.09 4.54
C ILE A 8 28.89 -16.07 5.65
N ALA A 9 30.02 -15.81 6.32
CA ALA A 9 30.61 -16.72 7.31
C ALA A 9 30.02 -16.64 8.75
N ALA A 10 29.10 -15.71 9.02
CA ALA A 10 28.51 -15.55 10.36
C ALA A 10 27.18 -16.29 10.58
N GLY A 11 26.53 -16.80 9.52
CA GLY A 11 25.27 -17.56 9.65
C GLY A 11 24.11 -16.78 10.29
N THR A 12 24.15 -15.44 10.26
CA THR A 12 23.19 -14.59 10.99
C THR A 12 21.94 -14.23 10.18
N ARG A 13 21.95 -14.41 8.86
CA ARG A 13 20.78 -14.32 7.98
C ARG A 13 20.88 -15.39 6.90
N SER A 14 19.77 -16.07 6.61
CA SER A 14 19.73 -16.98 5.47
C SER A 14 19.85 -16.16 4.16
N PRO A 15 20.34 -16.73 3.06
CA PRO A 15 20.34 -16.05 1.76
C PRO A 15 18.96 -15.55 1.34
N SER A 16 17.89 -16.22 1.81
CA SER A 16 16.51 -15.77 1.62
C SER A 16 16.20 -14.48 2.39
N ASP A 17 16.74 -14.29 3.60
CA ASP A 17 16.55 -13.06 4.37
C ASP A 17 17.30 -11.86 3.76
N ALA A 18 18.48 -12.12 3.18
CA ALA A 18 19.23 -11.09 2.45
C ALA A 18 18.47 -10.63 1.19
N PHE A 19 17.97 -11.59 0.40
CA PHE A 19 17.15 -11.32 -0.78
C PHE A 19 15.87 -10.55 -0.44
N LEU A 20 15.16 -10.94 0.64
CA LEU A 20 13.97 -10.20 1.09
C LEU A 20 14.29 -8.79 1.59
N SER A 21 15.47 -8.58 2.20
CA SER A 21 15.88 -7.24 2.65
C SER A 21 16.27 -6.32 1.49
N GLU A 22 16.68 -6.89 0.35
CA GLU A 22 16.93 -6.15 -0.89
C GLU A 22 15.61 -5.80 -1.61
N LEU A 23 14.67 -6.76 -1.68
CA LEU A 23 13.38 -6.55 -2.34
C LEU A 23 12.44 -5.67 -1.52
N PHE A 24 12.43 -5.86 -0.20
CA PHE A 24 11.60 -5.12 0.74
C PHE A 24 12.51 -4.45 1.79
N PRO A 25 13.18 -3.35 1.42
CA PRO A 25 13.99 -2.63 2.37
C PRO A 25 13.13 -2.12 3.53
N GLU A 26 13.72 -2.05 4.73
CA GLU A 26 13.00 -1.61 5.95
C GLU A 26 12.39 -0.22 5.78
N SER A 27 13.01 0.65 4.98
CA SER A 27 12.49 1.98 4.64
C SER A 27 11.15 1.93 3.90
N LEU A 28 11.02 1.00 2.94
CA LEU A 28 9.79 0.79 2.18
C LEU A 28 8.70 0.30 3.12
N LEU A 29 8.97 -0.81 3.83
CA LEU A 29 8.00 -1.41 4.75
C LEU A 29 7.52 -0.42 5.82
N ALA A 30 8.43 0.35 6.42
CA ALA A 30 8.07 1.32 7.44
C ALA A 30 7.23 2.48 6.87
N ALA A 31 7.53 2.95 5.66
CA ALA A 31 6.76 4.00 5.01
C ALA A 31 5.37 3.52 4.61
N THR A 32 5.26 2.31 4.05
CA THR A 32 3.98 1.68 3.72
C THR A 32 3.14 1.46 4.97
N ASP A 33 3.71 0.90 6.04
CA ASP A 33 3.02 0.71 7.34
C ASP A 33 2.46 2.02 7.89
N GLU A 34 3.23 3.11 7.84
CA GLU A 34 2.78 4.42 8.30
C GLU A 34 1.64 4.97 7.44
N ALA A 35 1.74 4.84 6.11
CA ALA A 35 0.69 5.26 5.19
C ALA A 35 -0.62 4.50 5.43
N LEU A 36 -0.54 3.17 5.63
CA LEU A 36 -1.70 2.33 5.90
C LEU A 36 -2.31 2.63 7.27
N ARG A 37 -1.51 2.83 8.33
CA ARG A 37 -2.02 3.26 9.65
C ARG A 37 -2.72 4.62 9.60
N ALA A 38 -2.15 5.57 8.88
CA ALA A 38 -2.78 6.88 8.70
C ALA A 38 -4.13 6.74 7.97
N PHE A 39 -4.21 5.87 6.97
CA PHE A 39 -5.46 5.57 6.28
C PHE A 39 -6.49 4.90 7.20
N GLU A 40 -6.10 3.89 7.99
CA GLU A 40 -6.99 3.26 8.97
C GLU A 40 -7.59 4.28 9.95
N LEU A 41 -6.75 5.19 10.48
CA LEU A 41 -7.19 6.27 11.36
C LEU A 41 -8.13 7.25 10.67
N ASP A 42 -7.85 7.61 9.41
CA ASP A 42 -8.75 8.43 8.61
C ASP A 42 -10.10 7.72 8.44
N VAL A 43 -10.12 6.43 8.09
CA VAL A 43 -11.33 5.63 7.88
C VAL A 43 -12.16 5.46 9.16
N GLU A 44 -11.54 5.28 10.32
CA GLU A 44 -12.25 5.26 11.61
C GLU A 44 -13.08 6.53 11.84
N ALA A 45 -12.61 7.69 11.37
CA ALA A 45 -13.31 8.96 11.47
C ALA A 45 -14.43 9.14 10.43
N LEU A 46 -14.51 8.28 9.41
CA LEU A 46 -15.40 8.44 8.24
C LEU A 46 -16.75 7.72 8.34
N ARG A 47 -17.03 6.96 9.41
CA ARG A 47 -18.20 6.07 9.51
C ARG A 47 -19.58 6.72 9.23
N ASP A 48 -19.70 8.03 9.38
CA ASP A 48 -20.92 8.81 9.09
C ASP A 48 -20.69 9.96 8.07
N GLN A 49 -19.58 9.94 7.33
CA GLN A 49 -19.21 10.99 6.38
C GLN A 49 -19.75 10.74 4.97
N ASP A 50 -19.82 11.79 4.16
CA ASP A 50 -20.28 11.71 2.76
C ASP A 50 -19.29 10.95 1.88
N ASP A 51 -19.81 10.33 0.81
CA ASP A 51 -19.06 9.57 -0.21
C ASP A 51 -17.79 10.29 -0.70
N GLU A 52 -17.83 11.62 -0.83
CA GLU A 52 -16.69 12.43 -1.27
C GLU A 52 -15.52 12.40 -0.27
N GLN A 53 -15.80 12.39 1.03
CA GLN A 53 -14.75 12.28 2.05
C GLN A 53 -14.09 10.91 2.02
N VAL A 54 -14.87 9.86 1.73
CA VAL A 54 -14.32 8.50 1.53
C VAL A 54 -13.39 8.47 0.33
N PHE A 55 -13.80 9.03 -0.81
CA PHE A 55 -12.94 9.10 -1.99
C PHE A 55 -11.68 9.95 -1.78
N GLU A 56 -11.77 11.06 -1.04
CA GLU A 56 -10.57 11.86 -0.72
C GLU A 56 -9.60 11.11 0.21
N ALA A 57 -10.09 10.26 1.12
CA ALA A 57 -9.22 9.40 1.92
C ALA A 57 -8.54 8.31 1.06
N ILE A 58 -9.29 7.65 0.17
CA ILE A 58 -8.74 6.67 -0.79
C ILE A 58 -7.67 7.33 -1.66
N LYS A 59 -7.99 8.48 -2.25
CA LYS A 59 -7.05 9.25 -3.07
C LYS A 59 -5.78 9.59 -2.30
N ARG A 60 -5.90 10.07 -1.06
CA ARG A 60 -4.73 10.43 -0.23
C ARG A 60 -3.81 9.23 -0.03
N VAL A 61 -4.35 8.09 0.38
CA VAL A 61 -3.50 6.90 0.61
C VAL A 61 -2.86 6.42 -0.69
N VAL A 62 -3.59 6.41 -1.82
CA VAL A 62 -3.03 6.01 -3.12
C VAL A 62 -1.89 6.94 -3.54
N LEU A 63 -2.07 8.27 -3.42
CA LEU A 63 -1.01 9.22 -3.76
C LEU A 63 0.24 9.04 -2.89
N VAL A 64 0.08 8.77 -1.59
CA VAL A 64 1.21 8.47 -0.70
C VAL A 64 1.90 7.17 -1.11
N LEU A 65 1.15 6.14 -1.50
CA LEU A 65 1.73 4.89 -2.02
C LEU A 65 2.48 5.12 -3.34
N ASN A 66 1.97 5.98 -4.24
CA ASN A 66 2.70 6.37 -5.45
C ASN A 66 4.04 7.03 -5.07
N GLU A 67 4.04 7.99 -4.14
CA GLU A 67 5.24 8.67 -3.66
C GLU A 67 6.25 7.69 -3.05
N ILE A 68 5.80 6.76 -2.22
CA ILE A 68 6.65 5.71 -1.63
C ILE A 68 7.26 4.83 -2.73
N ASN A 69 6.48 4.44 -3.75
CA ASN A 69 7.00 3.65 -4.87
C ASN A 69 8.08 4.41 -5.65
N GLU A 70 7.86 5.69 -5.92
CA GLU A 70 8.82 6.56 -6.62
C GLU A 70 10.10 6.81 -5.81
N ASP A 71 9.99 6.98 -4.48
CA ASP A 71 11.13 7.10 -3.57
C ASP A 71 12.00 5.82 -3.56
N HIS A 72 11.46 4.70 -4.05
CA HIS A 72 12.14 3.42 -4.26
C HIS A 72 12.30 3.12 -5.76
N ASP A 73 12.67 4.13 -6.55
CA ASP A 73 12.99 4.06 -7.99
C ASP A 73 11.86 3.52 -8.88
N GLY A 74 10.60 3.64 -8.42
CA GLY A 74 9.43 3.11 -9.11
C GLY A 74 9.28 1.58 -9.00
N ALA A 75 10.13 0.94 -8.20
CA ALA A 75 10.23 -0.51 -8.03
C ALA A 75 9.92 -0.97 -6.59
N GLY A 76 9.30 -0.11 -5.78
CA GLY A 76 8.91 -0.45 -4.41
C GLY A 76 7.83 -1.53 -4.34
N TYR A 77 6.94 -1.61 -5.34
CA TYR A 77 5.88 -2.62 -5.39
C TYR A 77 5.86 -3.36 -6.72
N GLU A 78 5.94 -4.68 -6.69
CA GLU A 78 5.67 -5.54 -7.85
C GLU A 78 4.16 -5.71 -8.04
N THR A 79 3.78 -6.31 -9.17
CA THR A 79 2.38 -6.46 -9.59
C THR A 79 1.49 -7.05 -8.49
N GLU A 80 2.00 -8.06 -7.77
CA GLU A 80 1.26 -8.73 -6.70
C GLU A 80 1.03 -7.81 -5.50
N GLU A 81 2.05 -7.10 -5.02
CA GLU A 81 1.89 -6.13 -3.92
C GLU A 81 0.94 -5.00 -4.33
N ARG A 82 0.86 -4.65 -5.61
CA ARG A 82 -0.11 -3.64 -6.07
C ARG A 82 -1.54 -4.08 -5.90
N GLU A 83 -1.82 -5.32 -6.28
CA GLU A 83 -3.13 -5.92 -6.13
C GLU A 83 -3.47 -6.10 -4.65
N GLU A 84 -2.52 -6.51 -3.83
CA GLU A 84 -2.70 -6.66 -2.38
C GLU A 84 -2.99 -5.33 -1.69
N LEU A 85 -2.29 -4.25 -2.03
CA LEU A 85 -2.56 -2.91 -1.49
C LEU A 85 -3.95 -2.40 -1.88
N CYS A 86 -4.36 -2.58 -3.13
CA CYS A 86 -5.71 -2.22 -3.58
C CYS A 86 -6.78 -3.01 -2.80
N LEU A 87 -6.54 -4.31 -2.62
CA LEU A 87 -7.42 -5.19 -1.85
C LEU A 87 -7.45 -4.81 -0.36
N TYR A 88 -6.33 -4.41 0.23
CA TYR A 88 -6.26 -3.97 1.62
C TYR A 88 -7.04 -2.68 1.85
N ILE A 89 -6.91 -1.68 0.96
CA ILE A 89 -7.69 -0.43 1.04
C ILE A 89 -9.19 -0.73 1.02
N ASP A 90 -9.62 -1.57 0.07
CA ASP A 90 -11.00 -1.99 -0.07
C ASP A 90 -11.52 -2.76 1.17
N GLN A 91 -10.75 -3.72 1.69
CA GLN A 91 -11.10 -4.46 2.91
C GLN A 91 -11.21 -3.55 4.13
N THR A 92 -10.24 -2.67 4.33
CA THR A 92 -10.21 -1.72 5.45
C THR A 92 -11.49 -0.87 5.48
N LEU A 93 -11.93 -0.34 4.33
CA LEU A 93 -13.18 0.42 4.23
C LEU A 93 -14.40 -0.42 4.66
N MET A 94 -14.52 -1.65 4.16
CA MET A 94 -15.63 -2.54 4.49
C MET A 94 -15.64 -2.95 5.96
N GLU A 95 -14.47 -3.23 6.55
CA GLU A 95 -14.32 -3.58 7.97
C GLU A 95 -14.78 -2.43 8.89
N HIS A 96 -14.64 -1.19 8.43
CA HIS A 96 -15.12 0.01 9.12
C HIS A 96 -16.58 0.37 8.80
N GLY A 97 -17.28 -0.49 8.05
CA GLY A 97 -18.71 -0.38 7.78
C GLY A 97 -19.07 0.46 6.55
N ILE A 98 -18.11 0.81 5.70
CA ILE A 98 -18.35 1.51 4.44
C ILE A 98 -18.78 0.48 3.39
N ASP A 99 -19.96 0.66 2.80
CA ASP A 99 -20.45 -0.17 1.70
C ASP A 99 -19.76 0.24 0.38
N VAL A 100 -18.57 -0.31 0.15
CA VAL A 100 -17.76 -0.02 -1.03
C VAL A 100 -18.49 -0.35 -2.35
N PRO A 101 -19.20 -1.50 -2.50
CA PRO A 101 -20.03 -1.74 -3.67
C PRO A 101 -21.07 -0.65 -3.93
N ALA A 102 -21.76 -0.15 -2.89
CA ALA A 102 -22.73 0.93 -3.05
C ALA A 102 -22.05 2.27 -3.39
N LEU A 103 -20.92 2.58 -2.75
CA LEU A 103 -20.11 3.78 -3.02
C LEU A 103 -19.67 3.82 -4.49
N ALA A 104 -19.07 2.73 -4.98
CA ALA A 104 -18.63 2.58 -6.36
C ALA A 104 -19.83 2.68 -7.34
N GLY A 105 -20.93 2.00 -7.01
CA GLY A 105 -22.15 2.03 -7.80
C GLY A 105 -22.76 3.43 -7.96
N ARG A 106 -22.64 4.31 -6.96
CA ARG A 106 -23.10 5.71 -7.04
C ARG A 106 -22.26 6.56 -8.00
N ARG A 107 -20.97 6.25 -8.16
CA ARG A 107 -20.09 6.87 -9.17
C ARG A 107 -20.13 6.15 -10.53
N GLY A 108 -20.81 5.01 -10.63
CA GLY A 108 -20.92 4.25 -11.88
C GLY A 108 -19.67 3.45 -12.23
N ILE A 109 -18.84 3.14 -11.23
CA ILE A 109 -17.61 2.35 -11.35
C ILE A 109 -17.75 1.00 -10.62
N SER A 110 -16.88 0.06 -10.94
CA SER A 110 -16.72 -1.19 -10.19
C SER A 110 -16.05 -0.92 -8.84
N ARG A 111 -16.34 -1.76 -7.85
CA ARG A 111 -15.62 -1.78 -6.57
C ARG A 111 -14.11 -1.96 -6.77
N THR A 112 -13.70 -2.72 -7.79
CA THR A 112 -12.27 -2.94 -8.10
C THR A 112 -11.59 -1.71 -8.69
N GLU A 113 -12.36 -0.71 -9.13
CA GLU A 113 -11.85 0.50 -9.80
C GLU A 113 -11.72 1.70 -8.83
N ILE A 114 -12.04 1.53 -7.54
CA ILE A 114 -12.12 2.64 -6.58
C ILE A 114 -10.79 3.38 -6.36
N THR A 115 -9.66 2.75 -6.68
CA THR A 115 -8.31 3.33 -6.60
C THR A 115 -7.75 3.75 -7.97
N ASP A 116 -8.40 3.35 -9.06
CA ASP A 116 -7.81 3.37 -10.41
C ASP A 116 -7.48 4.77 -10.90
N ASP A 117 -8.30 5.76 -10.55
CA ASP A 117 -8.14 7.16 -10.99
C ASP A 117 -6.84 7.82 -10.49
N TRP A 118 -6.19 7.27 -9.45
CA TRP A 118 -5.02 7.89 -8.81
C TRP A 118 -3.77 7.01 -8.83
N ARG A 119 -3.85 5.79 -9.34
CA ARG A 119 -2.72 4.86 -9.35
C ARG A 119 -1.79 5.17 -10.52
N ASP A 120 -0.58 5.62 -10.22
CA ASP A 120 0.46 5.96 -11.21
C ASP A 120 1.62 4.94 -11.28
N TRP A 121 1.68 4.00 -10.34
CA TRP A 121 2.76 3.01 -10.23
C TRP A 121 2.48 1.77 -11.07
#